data_AF-G4VKR4-F1
#
_entry.id   AF-G4VKR4-F1
#
_cell.length_a   1.000
_cell.length_b   1.000
_cell.length_c   1.000
_cell.angle_alpha   90.00
_cell.angle_beta   90.00
_cell.angle_gamma   90.00
#
_symmetry.space_group_name_H-M   'P 1'
#
loop_
_entity.id
_entity.type
_entity.pdbx_description
1 polymer ?
#
loop_
_entity_poly.entity_id
_entity_poly.type
_entity_poly.pdbx_seq_one_letter_code
_entity_poly.pdbx_strand_id
1 'polypeptide(L)'
;MSFQPASSSSSSPSSYYSSDVSNSNYLTQNNSNLSDNLVDREYFQQKIYYYLNELRMFVQQAPFDIQTGISEDMITQLAHILAEGKIFPTVSELVNSQRVEEQILHKQLIDLRSEQSACRSTLRRKHREEISMNASRPHHLPVLQKEHEQEMHRLMKNQTDALRNLSLRILDSLDGRVVEQQLTLERIGVPAFIRTTNAQIIRIQMRILDWIVRLSRRSLPQSLSLSNPETMPPSWPP
;
A
#
# COMPACT_ATOMS: atom_id res chain seq x y z
N MET A 1 -2.74 -28.43 -61.84
CA MET A 1 -4.18 -28.48 -61.56
C MET A 1 -4.64 -27.03 -61.39
N SER A 2 -5.02 -26.32 -62.47
CA SER A 2 -6.35 -26.35 -63.12
C SER A 2 -7.33 -25.43 -62.36
N PHE A 3 -7.97 -24.37 -62.88
CA PHE A 3 -8.14 -23.81 -64.23
C PHE A 3 -8.50 -22.30 -64.12
N GLN A 4 -8.28 -21.59 -65.23
CA GLN A 4 -8.55 -20.17 -65.51
C GLN A 4 -10.03 -19.72 -65.48
N PRO A 5 -10.27 -18.38 -65.54
CA PRO A 5 -11.59 -17.74 -65.61
C PRO A 5 -12.08 -17.45 -67.05
N ALA A 6 -13.38 -17.20 -67.21
CA ALA A 6 -14.06 -16.71 -68.43
C ALA A 6 -15.24 -15.81 -67.98
N SER A 7 -15.27 -14.49 -68.20
CA SER A 7 -15.38 -13.66 -69.42
C SER A 7 -16.83 -13.30 -69.80
N SER A 8 -17.03 -12.00 -70.06
CA SER A 8 -18.08 -11.34 -70.89
C SER A 8 -19.54 -11.41 -70.38
N SER A 9 -20.40 -10.39 -70.49
CA SER A 9 -20.50 -9.24 -71.39
C SER A 9 -21.58 -8.24 -70.90
N SER A 10 -21.40 -6.95 -71.26
CA SER A 10 -22.42 -5.93 -71.65
C SER A 10 -23.70 -5.77 -70.77
N SER A 11 -24.11 -4.59 -70.32
CA SER A 11 -24.41 -3.38 -71.10
C SER A 11 -24.69 -2.20 -70.15
N SER A 12 -24.26 -0.99 -70.50
CA SER A 12 -24.54 0.28 -69.80
C SER A 12 -25.82 0.96 -70.36
N PRO A 13 -26.18 2.21 -69.98
CA PRO A 13 -27.01 2.56 -68.82
C PRO A 13 -28.15 3.58 -69.18
N SER A 14 -28.79 4.16 -68.15
CA SER A 14 -29.60 5.40 -68.15
C SER A 14 -31.12 5.22 -68.02
N SER A 15 -31.73 5.62 -66.89
CA SER A 15 -32.33 6.95 -66.71
C SER A 15 -33.22 7.03 -65.45
N TYR A 16 -33.02 8.10 -64.67
CA TYR A 16 -34.03 8.97 -64.04
C TYR A 16 -35.11 8.44 -63.07
N TYR A 17 -35.05 8.96 -61.82
CA TYR A 17 -36.13 9.24 -60.83
C TYR A 17 -36.94 8.01 -60.34
N SER A 18 -37.42 7.88 -59.10
CA SER A 18 -37.75 8.85 -58.07
C SER A 18 -37.75 8.19 -56.67
N SER A 19 -37.56 9.04 -55.68
CA SER A 19 -37.87 9.02 -54.25
C SER A 19 -38.73 7.91 -53.59
N ASP A 20 -38.32 7.68 -52.34
CA ASP A 20 -39.05 7.19 -51.15
C ASP A 20 -39.18 5.68 -50.93
N VAL A 21 -38.63 5.23 -49.79
CA VAL A 21 -39.38 4.72 -48.63
C VAL A 21 -38.42 4.00 -47.68
N SER A 22 -38.26 4.58 -46.48
CA SER A 22 -38.06 3.91 -45.18
C SER A 22 -36.91 2.92 -45.01
N ASN A 23 -35.81 3.36 -44.38
CA ASN A 23 -35.09 2.52 -43.41
C ASN A 23 -34.26 3.35 -42.42
N SER A 24 -34.93 4.09 -41.53
CA SER A 24 -34.31 4.76 -40.39
C SER A 24 -34.74 4.05 -39.11
N ASN A 25 -34.01 3.02 -38.67
CA ASN A 25 -34.10 2.47 -37.30
C ASN A 25 -32.95 1.54 -36.87
N TYR A 26 -31.80 1.50 -37.58
CA TYR A 26 -30.67 0.63 -37.22
C TYR A 26 -29.37 1.37 -36.84
N LEU A 27 -29.41 2.69 -36.65
CA LEU A 27 -28.20 3.50 -36.36
C LEU A 27 -28.15 4.14 -34.96
N THR A 28 -29.18 3.98 -34.13
CA THR A 28 -29.24 4.62 -32.80
C THR A 28 -28.65 3.78 -31.66
N GLN A 29 -28.55 2.46 -31.81
CA GLN A 29 -28.09 1.59 -30.72
C GLN A 29 -26.55 1.46 -30.60
N ASN A 30 -25.82 1.77 -31.68
CA ASN A 30 -24.34 1.80 -31.64
C ASN A 30 -23.79 3.09 -31.04
N ASN A 31 -24.54 4.19 -31.07
CA ASN A 31 -24.05 5.50 -30.63
C ASN A 31 -24.01 5.64 -29.11
N SER A 32 -24.95 5.01 -28.38
CA SER A 32 -24.96 5.00 -26.91
C SER A 32 -23.77 4.23 -26.31
N ASN A 33 -23.42 3.09 -26.90
CA ASN A 33 -22.25 2.32 -26.45
C ASN A 33 -20.94 3.07 -26.72
N LEU A 34 -20.85 3.85 -27.80
CA LEU A 34 -19.68 4.67 -28.08
C LEU A 34 -19.56 5.84 -27.11
N SER A 35 -20.67 6.52 -26.78
CA SER A 35 -20.65 7.60 -25.80
C SER A 35 -20.28 7.11 -24.40
N ASP A 36 -20.79 5.96 -23.96
CA ASP A 36 -20.47 5.41 -22.64
C ASP A 36 -18.98 5.06 -22.51
N ASN A 37 -18.40 4.42 -23.53
CA ASN A 37 -16.95 4.13 -23.57
C ASN A 37 -16.09 5.40 -23.61
N LEU A 38 -16.56 6.47 -24.26
CA LEU A 38 -15.86 7.76 -24.29
C LEU A 38 -15.90 8.43 -22.92
N VAL A 39 -17.07 8.47 -22.27
CA VAL A 39 -17.23 9.03 -20.92
C VAL A 39 -16.37 8.27 -19.91
N ASP A 40 -16.34 6.93 -19.99
CA ASP A 40 -15.49 6.12 -19.12
C ASP A 40 -14.00 6.39 -19.34
N ARG A 41 -13.57 6.57 -20.60
CA ARG A 41 -12.18 6.88 -20.94
C ARG A 41 -11.79 8.29 -20.48
N GLU A 42 -12.65 9.28 -20.68
CA GLU A 42 -12.42 10.64 -20.21
C GLU A 42 -12.35 10.68 -18.68
N TYR A 43 -13.27 9.99 -18.01
CA TYR A 43 -13.27 9.88 -16.56
C TYR A 43 -11.99 9.19 -16.05
N PHE A 44 -11.57 8.09 -16.66
CA PHE A 44 -10.30 7.42 -16.31
C PHE A 44 -9.09 8.34 -16.52
N GLN A 45 -9.05 9.07 -17.63
CA GLN A 45 -7.99 10.03 -17.91
C GLN A 45 -7.96 11.17 -16.87
N GLN A 46 -9.12 11.67 -16.43
CA GLN A 46 -9.22 12.65 -15.35
C GLN A 46 -8.67 12.08 -14.02
N LYS A 47 -8.95 10.81 -13.71
CA LYS A 47 -8.36 10.13 -12.55
C LYS A 47 -6.84 10.12 -12.62
N ILE A 48 -6.28 9.77 -13.78
CA ILE A 48 -4.83 9.75 -13.99
C ILE A 48 -4.24 11.14 -13.74
N TYR A 49 -4.81 12.19 -14.32
CA TYR A 49 -4.32 13.56 -14.13
C TYR A 49 -4.38 14.00 -12.66
N TYR A 50 -5.47 13.66 -11.97
CA TYR A 50 -5.59 13.91 -10.53
C TYR A 50 -4.46 13.23 -9.74
N TYR A 51 -4.26 11.93 -9.93
CA TYR A 51 -3.22 11.19 -9.20
C TYR A 51 -1.81 11.64 -9.57
N LEU A 52 -1.55 11.94 -10.84
CA LEU A 52 -0.27 12.48 -11.29
C LEU A 52 0.07 13.78 -10.57
N ASN A 53 -0.89 14.71 -10.47
CA ASN A 53 -0.69 15.97 -9.75
C ASN A 53 -0.39 15.72 -8.27
N GLU A 54 -1.20 14.89 -7.60
CA GLU A 54 -1.00 14.60 -6.18
C GLU A 54 0.32 13.87 -5.90
N LEU A 55 0.70 12.90 -6.73
CA LEU A 55 1.97 12.19 -6.61
C LEU A 55 3.16 13.14 -6.77
N ARG A 56 3.14 14.03 -7.77
CA ARG A 56 4.19 15.06 -7.95
C ARG A 56 4.30 15.96 -6.74
N MET A 57 3.17 16.38 -6.16
CA MET A 57 3.17 17.15 -4.92
C MET A 57 3.80 16.39 -3.75
N PHE A 58 3.52 15.09 -3.61
CA PHE A 58 4.16 14.26 -2.58
C PHE A 58 5.66 14.09 -2.79
N VAL A 59 6.09 13.90 -4.05
CA VAL A 59 7.52 13.82 -4.38
C VAL A 59 8.22 15.13 -4.00
N GLN A 60 7.68 16.28 -4.39
CA GLN A 60 8.25 17.60 -4.04
C GLN A 60 8.37 17.84 -2.53
N GLN A 61 7.46 17.28 -1.74
CA GLN A 61 7.46 17.39 -0.27
C GLN A 61 8.36 16.36 0.42
N ALA A 62 8.85 15.35 -0.30
CA ALA A 62 9.70 14.30 0.27
C ALA A 62 11.12 14.82 0.54
N PRO A 63 11.89 14.18 1.45
CA PRO A 63 13.32 14.41 1.57
C PRO A 63 14.08 14.18 0.24
N PHE A 64 15.16 14.93 0.01
CA PHE A 64 15.90 14.94 -1.26
C PHE A 64 16.43 13.55 -1.69
N ASP A 65 16.86 12.73 -0.74
CA ASP A 65 17.31 11.36 -0.97
C ASP A 65 16.21 10.43 -1.50
N ILE A 66 14.94 10.73 -1.18
CA ILE A 66 13.79 10.02 -1.76
C ILE A 66 13.43 10.59 -3.13
N GLN A 67 13.48 11.92 -3.29
CA GLN A 67 13.17 12.58 -4.56
C GLN A 67 14.05 12.07 -5.70
N THR A 68 15.35 11.94 -5.46
CA THR A 68 16.32 11.50 -6.48
C THR A 68 16.13 10.03 -6.90
N GLY A 69 15.46 9.23 -6.07
CA GLY A 69 15.16 7.83 -6.35
C GLY A 69 13.86 7.60 -7.15
N ILE A 70 13.10 8.65 -7.45
CA ILE A 70 11.78 8.54 -8.09
C ILE A 70 11.82 9.22 -9.45
N SER A 71 11.61 8.44 -10.51
CA SER A 71 11.55 8.94 -11.89
C SER A 71 10.14 9.40 -12.27
N GLU A 72 10.03 10.29 -13.27
CA GLU A 72 8.74 10.71 -13.80
C GLU A 72 7.94 9.55 -14.43
N ASP A 73 8.65 8.59 -15.03
CA ASP A 73 8.07 7.35 -15.56
C ASP A 73 7.41 6.51 -14.45
N MET A 74 8.09 6.37 -13.30
CA MET A 74 7.54 5.69 -12.12
C MET A 74 6.28 6.38 -11.59
N ILE A 75 6.28 7.72 -11.52
CA ILE A 75 5.10 8.50 -11.11
C ILE A 75 3.93 8.26 -12.09
N THR A 76 4.22 8.27 -13.38
CA THR A 76 3.23 8.06 -14.44
C THR A 76 2.63 6.66 -14.34
N GLN A 77 3.44 5.61 -14.23
CA GLN A 77 2.96 4.23 -14.08
C GLN A 77 2.13 4.05 -12.80
N LEU A 78 2.57 4.63 -11.68
CA LEU A 78 1.83 4.58 -10.43
C LEU A 78 0.46 5.27 -10.54
N ALA A 79 0.38 6.41 -11.23
CA ALA A 79 -0.88 7.12 -11.45
C ALA A 79 -1.90 6.28 -12.24
N HIS A 80 -1.45 5.49 -13.23
CA HIS A 80 -2.31 4.56 -13.97
C HIS A 80 -2.85 3.45 -13.06
N ILE A 81 -1.99 2.82 -12.25
CA ILE A 81 -2.38 1.76 -11.30
C ILE A 81 -3.39 2.28 -10.27
N LEU A 82 -3.18 3.50 -9.78
CA LEU A 82 -4.11 4.16 -8.84
C LEU A 82 -5.46 4.47 -9.50
N ALA A 83 -5.46 4.91 -10.77
CA ALA A 83 -6.67 5.18 -11.52
C ALA A 83 -7.55 3.93 -11.71
N GLU A 84 -6.93 2.75 -11.84
CA GLU A 84 -7.66 1.46 -11.85
C GLU A 84 -8.34 1.14 -10.50
N GLY A 85 -7.80 1.64 -9.39
CA GLY A 85 -8.39 1.52 -8.05
C GLY A 85 -8.25 0.15 -7.36
N LYS A 86 -7.88 -0.91 -8.09
CA LYS A 86 -7.72 -2.27 -7.55
C LYS A 86 -6.62 -2.41 -6.49
N ILE A 87 -5.66 -1.49 -6.48
CA ILE A 87 -4.54 -1.49 -5.54
C ILE A 87 -4.96 -1.12 -4.10
N PHE A 88 -6.00 -0.29 -3.94
CA PHE A 88 -6.34 0.26 -2.63
C PHE A 88 -6.82 -0.79 -1.62
N PRO A 89 -7.70 -1.75 -1.96
CA PRO A 89 -8.07 -2.82 -1.04
C PRO A 89 -6.86 -3.67 -0.62
N THR A 90 -5.97 -3.99 -1.56
CA THR A 90 -4.78 -4.79 -1.29
C THR A 90 -3.82 -4.09 -0.34
N VAL A 91 -3.54 -2.81 -0.57
CA VAL A 91 -2.69 -2.01 0.33
C VAL A 91 -3.35 -1.85 1.71
N SER A 92 -4.67 -1.67 1.76
CA SER A 92 -5.41 -1.63 3.02
C SER A 92 -5.27 -2.94 3.81
N GLU A 93 -5.39 -4.08 3.14
CA GLU A 93 -5.20 -5.40 3.76
C GLU A 93 -3.77 -5.58 4.28
N LEU A 94 -2.74 -5.24 3.47
CA LEU A 94 -1.34 -5.30 3.88
C LEU A 94 -1.05 -4.45 5.12
N VAL A 95 -1.56 -3.21 5.16
CA VAL A 95 -1.38 -2.30 6.29
C VAL A 95 -2.11 -2.80 7.54
N ASN A 96 -3.32 -3.35 7.38
CA ASN A 96 -4.07 -3.92 8.50
C ASN A 96 -3.39 -5.17 9.05
N SER A 97 -2.90 -6.05 8.18
CA SER A 97 -2.14 -7.25 8.55
C SER A 97 -0.89 -6.89 9.37
N GLN A 98 -0.09 -5.95 8.86
CA GLN A 98 1.08 -5.43 9.58
C GLN A 98 0.69 -4.85 10.95
N ARG A 99 -0.36 -4.02 11.00
CA ARG A 99 -0.80 -3.37 12.26
C ARG A 99 -1.23 -4.39 13.31
N VAL A 100 -1.95 -5.45 12.93
CA VAL A 100 -2.37 -6.51 13.86
C VAL A 100 -1.17 -7.26 14.41
N GLU A 101 -0.19 -7.58 13.56
CA GLU A 101 1.04 -8.24 14.00
C GLU A 101 1.88 -7.35 14.94
N GLU A 102 2.06 -6.07 14.58
CA GLU A 102 2.72 -5.08 15.44
C GLU A 102 2.06 -4.96 16.82
N GLN A 103 0.72 -4.99 16.88
CA GLN A 103 -0.02 -4.98 18.15
C GLN A 103 0.26 -6.23 18.99
N ILE A 104 0.31 -7.41 18.37
CA ILE A 104 0.62 -8.67 19.04
C ILE A 104 2.06 -8.65 19.58
N LEU A 105 3.02 -8.25 18.76
CA LEU A 105 4.44 -8.14 19.13
C LEU A 105 4.67 -7.13 20.25
N HIS A 106 4.03 -5.96 20.16
CA HIS A 106 4.09 -4.93 21.20
C HIS A 106 3.51 -5.45 22.52
N LYS A 107 2.38 -6.16 22.48
CA LYS A 107 1.81 -6.80 23.67
C LYS A 107 2.79 -7.80 24.29
N GLN A 108 3.40 -8.68 23.49
CA GLN A 108 4.40 -9.63 23.98
C GLN A 108 5.59 -8.93 24.68
N LEU A 109 6.04 -7.80 24.15
CA LEU A 109 7.12 -7.01 24.77
C LEU A 109 6.73 -6.43 26.13
N ILE A 110 5.52 -5.88 26.23
CA ILE A 110 4.99 -5.34 27.48
C ILE A 110 4.79 -6.45 28.52
N ASP A 111 4.20 -7.57 28.12
CA ASP A 111 3.96 -8.73 28.99
C ASP A 111 5.29 -9.26 29.54
N LEU A 112 6.30 -9.48 28.69
CA LEU A 112 7.63 -9.92 29.13
C LEU A 112 8.26 -8.93 30.12
N ARG A 113 8.21 -7.62 29.84
CA ARG A 113 8.76 -6.60 30.74
C ARG A 113 8.05 -6.59 32.09
N SER A 114 6.73 -6.78 32.10
CA SER A 114 5.94 -6.85 33.32
C SER A 114 6.30 -8.09 34.15
N GLU A 115 6.44 -9.26 33.52
CA GLU A 115 6.86 -10.51 34.14
C GLU A 115 8.25 -10.38 34.75
N GLN A 116 9.20 -9.77 34.01
CA GLN A 116 10.54 -9.53 34.51
C GLN A 116 10.55 -8.64 35.76
N SER A 117 9.72 -7.61 35.78
CA SER A 117 9.56 -6.72 36.94
C SER A 117 8.98 -7.44 38.15
N ALA A 118 7.93 -8.24 37.92
CA ALA A 118 7.29 -9.06 38.95
C ALA A 118 8.29 -10.09 39.53
N CYS A 119 9.02 -10.80 38.67
CA CYS A 119 10.01 -11.79 39.08
C CYS A 119 11.14 -11.17 39.93
N ARG A 120 11.69 -10.01 39.52
CA ARG A 120 12.68 -9.28 40.33
C ARG A 120 12.12 -8.87 41.69
N SER A 121 10.87 -8.43 41.74
CA SER A 121 10.21 -8.00 42.98
C SER A 121 9.99 -9.18 43.93
N THR A 122 9.51 -10.30 43.40
CA THR A 122 9.33 -11.57 44.16
C THR A 122 10.66 -12.08 44.68
N LEU A 123 11.71 -12.09 43.85
CA LEU A 123 13.04 -12.54 44.26
C LEU A 123 13.61 -11.67 45.38
N ARG A 124 13.54 -10.34 45.25
CA ARG A 124 13.97 -9.42 46.31
C ARG A 124 13.17 -9.60 47.60
N ARG A 125 11.88 -9.93 47.51
CA ARG A 125 11.06 -10.23 48.70
C ARG A 125 11.56 -11.50 49.39
N LYS A 126 11.76 -12.59 48.64
CA LYS A 126 12.34 -13.84 49.14
C LYS A 126 13.70 -13.60 49.83
N HIS A 127 14.59 -12.84 49.19
CA HIS A 127 15.91 -12.49 49.77
C HIS A 127 15.77 -11.76 51.11
N ARG A 128 14.82 -10.81 51.24
CA ARG A 128 14.56 -10.11 52.52
C ARG A 128 14.03 -11.05 53.60
N GLU A 129 13.11 -11.95 53.25
CA GLU A 129 12.55 -12.94 54.18
C GLU A 129 13.64 -13.90 54.69
N GLU A 130 14.50 -14.40 53.82
CA GLU A 130 15.61 -15.29 54.19
C GLU A 130 16.65 -14.60 55.08
N ILE A 131 16.98 -13.33 54.82
CA ILE A 131 17.83 -12.52 55.71
C ILE A 131 17.18 -12.38 57.09
N SER A 132 15.89 -12.10 57.15
CA SER A 132 15.14 -11.99 58.42
C SER A 132 15.15 -13.29 59.21
N MET A 133 14.99 -14.44 58.55
CA MET A 133 15.01 -15.76 59.21
C MET A 133 16.41 -16.14 59.73
N ASN A 134 17.47 -15.65 59.07
CA ASN A 134 18.86 -15.91 59.46
C ASN A 134 19.45 -14.82 60.38
N ALA A 135 18.65 -13.85 60.84
CA ALA A 135 19.11 -12.75 61.69
C ALA A 135 19.75 -13.23 63.00
N SER A 136 19.33 -14.38 63.54
CA SER A 136 19.90 -14.99 64.74
C SER A 136 21.24 -15.71 64.51
N ARG A 137 21.69 -15.83 63.25
CA ARG A 137 22.87 -16.61 62.84
C ARG A 137 23.80 -15.73 61.98
N PRO A 138 24.49 -14.73 62.57
CA PRO A 138 25.21 -13.70 61.82
C PRO A 138 26.31 -14.23 60.90
N HIS A 139 26.96 -15.34 61.25
CA HIS A 139 28.00 -15.97 60.42
C HIS A 139 27.47 -16.60 59.13
N HIS A 140 26.16 -16.87 59.02
CA HIS A 140 25.53 -17.37 57.79
C HIS A 140 25.22 -16.25 56.80
N LEU A 141 25.09 -15.00 57.26
CA LEU A 141 24.67 -13.88 56.43
C LEU A 141 25.60 -13.62 55.23
N PRO A 142 26.93 -13.67 55.34
CA PRO A 142 27.81 -13.44 54.18
C PRO A 142 27.67 -14.51 53.09
N VAL A 143 27.48 -15.78 53.48
CA VAL A 143 27.27 -16.89 52.53
C VAL A 143 25.94 -16.72 51.83
N LEU A 144 24.88 -16.40 52.58
CA LEU A 144 23.54 -16.14 52.06
C LEU A 144 23.52 -14.93 51.11
N GLN A 145 24.19 -13.83 51.46
CA GLN A 145 24.30 -12.65 50.61
C GLN A 145 24.98 -12.98 49.28
N LYS A 146 26.06 -13.77 49.31
CA LYS A 146 26.73 -14.24 48.09
C LYS A 146 25.81 -15.11 47.22
N GLU A 147 25.02 -15.98 47.83
CA GLU A 147 24.01 -16.79 47.13
C GLU A 147 22.92 -15.91 46.51
N HIS A 148 22.41 -14.90 47.24
CA HIS A 148 21.43 -13.93 46.76
C HIS A 148 21.94 -13.13 45.55
N GLU A 149 23.19 -12.67 45.61
CA GLU A 149 23.85 -11.98 44.50
C GLU A 149 23.96 -12.87 43.25
N GLN A 150 24.36 -14.13 43.43
CA GLN A 150 24.44 -15.10 42.33
C GLN A 150 23.06 -15.41 41.72
N GLU A 151 22.03 -15.58 42.56
CA GLU A 151 20.65 -15.82 42.11
C GLU A 151 20.10 -14.61 41.34
N MET A 152 20.34 -13.39 41.84
CA MET A 152 19.97 -12.15 41.16
C MET A 152 20.70 -11.99 39.83
N HIS A 153 22.01 -12.29 39.79
CA HIS A 153 22.80 -12.22 38.56
C HIS A 153 22.30 -13.22 37.51
N ARG A 154 22.02 -14.47 37.91
CA ARG A 154 21.42 -15.49 37.03
C ARG A 154 20.06 -15.05 36.51
N LEU A 155 19.20 -14.47 37.36
CA LEU A 155 17.92 -13.93 36.93
C LEU A 155 18.12 -12.83 35.87
N MET A 156 18.96 -11.84 36.14
CA MET A 156 19.21 -10.72 35.23
C MET A 156 19.77 -11.19 33.88
N LYS A 157 20.66 -12.19 33.88
CA LYS A 157 21.16 -12.82 32.66
C LYS A 157 20.01 -13.44 31.86
N ASN A 158 19.21 -14.30 32.49
CA ASN A 158 18.06 -14.94 31.84
C ASN A 158 17.06 -13.92 31.28
N GLN A 159 16.81 -12.82 32.00
CA GLN A 159 15.93 -11.74 31.55
C GLN A 159 16.50 -11.00 30.33
N THR A 160 17.81 -10.77 30.32
CA THR A 160 18.50 -10.14 29.18
C THR A 160 18.42 -11.02 27.93
N ASP A 161 18.66 -12.33 28.09
CA ASP A 161 18.58 -13.30 26.99
C ASP A 161 17.14 -13.43 26.45
N ALA A 162 16.14 -13.47 27.34
CA ALA A 162 14.74 -13.51 26.95
C ALA A 162 14.32 -12.26 26.17
N LEU A 163 14.75 -11.07 26.61
CA LEU A 163 14.48 -9.82 25.90
C LEU A 163 15.16 -9.79 24.54
N ARG A 164 16.43 -10.24 24.46
CA ARG A 164 17.15 -10.34 23.19
C ARG A 164 16.43 -11.27 22.19
N ASN A 165 16.00 -12.44 22.66
CA ASN A 165 15.28 -13.41 21.83
C ASN A 165 13.96 -12.84 21.32
N LEU A 166 13.22 -12.12 22.16
CA LEU A 166 11.99 -11.46 21.74
C LEU A 166 12.28 -10.35 20.72
N SER A 167 13.30 -9.51 20.94
CA SER A 167 13.67 -8.46 19.99
C SER A 167 14.07 -9.02 18.62
N LEU A 168 14.78 -10.14 18.57
CA LEU A 168 15.13 -10.81 17.31
C LEU A 168 13.88 -11.33 16.59
N ARG A 169 12.93 -11.91 17.33
CA ARG A 169 11.65 -12.36 16.76
C ARG A 169 10.82 -11.19 16.23
N ILE A 170 10.80 -10.06 16.94
CA ILE A 170 10.12 -8.84 16.50
C ILE A 170 10.73 -8.38 15.17
N LEU A 171 12.07 -8.29 15.09
CA LEU A 171 12.75 -7.88 13.86
C LEU A 171 12.44 -8.82 12.68
N ASP A 172 12.57 -10.13 12.88
CA ASP A 172 12.29 -11.14 11.84
C ASP A 172 10.84 -11.09 11.34
N SER A 173 9.88 -10.90 12.24
CA SER A 173 8.47 -10.75 11.89
C SER A 173 8.19 -9.47 11.09
N LEU A 174 8.79 -8.33 11.49
CA LEU A 174 8.66 -7.07 10.76
C LEU A 174 9.34 -7.13 9.38
N ASP A 175 10.53 -7.73 9.29
CA ASP A 175 11.22 -7.96 8.01
C ASP A 175 10.38 -8.88 7.11
N GLY A 176 9.73 -9.90 7.68
CA GLY A 176 8.76 -10.74 7.00
C GLY A 176 7.61 -9.95 6.37
N ARG A 177 7.06 -8.93 7.06
CA ARG A 177 6.04 -8.03 6.49
C ARG A 177 6.57 -7.20 5.33
N VAL A 178 7.79 -6.68 5.45
CA VAL A 178 8.42 -5.92 4.36
C VAL A 178 8.56 -6.80 3.12
N VAL A 179 9.01 -8.05 3.27
CA VAL A 179 9.12 -9.01 2.17
C VAL A 179 7.76 -9.33 1.56
N GLU A 180 6.73 -9.57 2.37
CA GLU A 180 5.36 -9.81 1.89
C GLU A 180 4.82 -8.63 1.08
N GLN A 181 5.00 -7.40 1.57
CA GLN A 181 4.60 -6.18 0.88
C GLN A 181 5.33 -6.05 -0.47
N GLN A 182 6.65 -6.26 -0.49
CA GLN A 182 7.45 -6.23 -1.72
C GLN A 182 6.91 -7.23 -2.74
N LEU A 183 6.74 -8.50 -2.36
CA LEU A 183 6.29 -9.55 -3.28
C LEU A 183 4.86 -9.32 -3.77
N THR A 184 3.96 -8.82 -2.91
CA THR A 184 2.56 -8.58 -3.27
C THR A 184 2.44 -7.42 -4.24
N LEU A 185 3.15 -6.32 -3.99
CA LEU A 185 3.11 -5.11 -4.82
C LEU A 185 3.89 -5.28 -6.12
N GLU A 186 4.97 -6.07 -6.11
CA GLU A 186 5.68 -6.49 -7.32
C GLU A 186 4.76 -7.29 -8.26
N ARG A 187 3.95 -8.22 -7.72
CA ARG A 187 2.98 -9.00 -8.52
C ARG A 187 1.87 -8.14 -9.14
N ILE A 188 1.47 -7.05 -8.47
CA ILE A 188 0.48 -6.10 -9.01
C ILE A 188 1.13 -5.18 -10.06
N GLY A 189 2.46 -5.16 -10.16
CA GLY A 189 3.19 -4.31 -11.08
C GLY A 189 3.37 -2.88 -10.56
N VAL A 190 3.29 -2.67 -9.24
CA VAL A 190 3.56 -1.34 -8.66
C VAL A 190 5.03 -1.01 -8.87
N PRO A 191 5.37 0.13 -9.50
CA PRO A 191 6.75 0.45 -9.81
C PRO A 191 7.56 0.67 -8.52
N ALA A 192 8.88 0.46 -8.60
CA ALA A 192 9.84 0.41 -7.48
C ALA A 192 9.73 -0.78 -6.52
N PHE A 193 8.66 -1.57 -6.55
CA PHE A 193 8.53 -2.76 -5.71
C PHE A 193 9.23 -3.94 -6.38
N ILE A 194 10.38 -4.29 -5.80
CA ILE A 194 11.15 -5.49 -6.06
C ILE A 194 11.61 -6.03 -4.72
N ARG A 195 11.78 -7.35 -4.61
CA ARG A 195 12.41 -7.92 -3.40
C ARG A 195 13.84 -7.37 -3.25
N THR A 196 14.10 -6.67 -2.15
CA THR A 196 15.40 -6.03 -1.90
C THR A 196 15.71 -5.90 -0.42
N THR A 197 16.99 -5.92 -0.09
CA THR A 197 17.55 -5.63 1.25
C THR A 197 18.25 -4.27 1.30
N ASN A 198 18.23 -3.51 0.20
CA ASN A 198 18.84 -2.17 0.16
C ASN A 198 17.97 -1.17 0.94
N ALA A 199 18.50 -0.66 2.05
CA ALA A 199 17.79 0.26 2.94
C ALA A 199 17.27 1.53 2.24
N GLN A 200 17.98 2.07 1.24
CA GLN A 200 17.52 3.25 0.52
C GLN A 200 16.31 2.93 -0.35
N ILE A 201 16.32 1.80 -1.07
CA ILE A 201 15.19 1.37 -1.89
C ILE A 201 13.98 1.05 -1.00
N ILE A 202 14.18 0.38 0.13
CA ILE A 202 13.10 0.11 1.10
C ILE A 202 12.48 1.41 1.61
N ARG A 203 13.29 2.44 1.89
CA ARG A 203 12.77 3.77 2.28
C ARG A 203 11.91 4.41 1.20
N ILE A 204 12.29 4.29 -0.07
CA ILE A 204 11.49 4.77 -1.20
C ILE A 204 10.17 3.98 -1.28
N GLN A 205 10.22 2.65 -1.22
CA GLN A 205 9.05 1.77 -1.22
C GLN A 205 8.07 2.12 -0.10
N MET A 206 8.56 2.32 1.14
CA MET A 206 7.73 2.73 2.28
C MET A 206 7.04 4.08 2.05
N ARG A 207 7.72 5.03 1.38
CA ARG A 207 7.13 6.33 1.04
C ARG A 207 6.03 6.20 -0.01
N ILE A 208 6.25 5.40 -1.05
CA ILE A 208 5.23 5.12 -2.05
C ILE A 208 4.01 4.45 -1.40
N LEU A 209 4.22 3.49 -0.49
CA LEU A 209 3.14 2.86 0.26
C LEU A 209 2.32 3.88 1.07
N ASP A 210 2.98 4.77 1.82
CA ASP A 210 2.31 5.86 2.55
C ASP A 210 1.49 6.76 1.62
N TRP A 211 1.98 7.07 0.42
CA TRP A 211 1.24 7.86 -0.55
C TRP A 211 -0.01 7.14 -1.06
N ILE A 212 0.09 5.85 -1.39
CA ILE A 212 -1.07 5.06 -1.79
C ILE A 212 -2.13 5.06 -0.68
N VAL A 213 -1.71 4.85 0.57
CA VAL A 213 -2.60 4.92 1.74
C VAL A 213 -3.24 6.30 1.88
N ARG A 214 -2.48 7.38 1.72
CA ARG A 214 -3.00 8.76 1.78
C ARG A 214 -4.02 9.04 0.67
N LEU A 215 -3.75 8.60 -0.56
CA LEU A 215 -4.63 8.77 -1.71
C LEU A 215 -5.91 7.95 -1.59
N SER A 216 -5.84 6.77 -0.97
CA SER A 216 -7.03 5.94 -0.71
C SER A 216 -8.09 6.63 0.15
N ARG A 217 -7.68 7.60 0.96
CA ARG A 217 -8.56 8.36 1.88
C ARG A 217 -9.11 9.64 1.27
N ARG A 218 -8.65 10.03 0.08
CA ARG A 218 -9.11 11.23 -0.62
C ARG A 218 -10.20 10.84 -1.59
N SER A 219 -11.33 11.53 -1.53
CA SER A 219 -12.34 11.44 -2.58
C SER A 219 -11.81 12.10 -3.84
N LEU A 220 -11.93 11.42 -4.98
CA LEU A 220 -11.75 12.08 -6.26
C LEU A 220 -12.76 13.24 -6.35
N PRO A 221 -12.37 14.43 -6.85
CA PRO A 221 -13.31 15.51 -7.06
C PRO A 221 -14.47 15.03 -7.94
N GLN A 222 -15.69 14.97 -7.40
CA GLN A 222 -16.89 14.52 -8.09
C GLN A 222 -17.41 15.53 -9.15
N SER A 223 -16.60 16.52 -9.53
CA SER A 223 -17.03 17.68 -10.33
C SER A 223 -16.27 17.77 -11.65
N LEU A 224 -16.49 16.82 -12.55
CA LEU A 224 -16.35 17.05 -14.00
C LEU A 224 -17.56 16.46 -14.73
N SER A 225 -18.75 16.59 -14.13
CA SER A 225 -20.01 16.40 -14.84
C SER A 225 -20.08 17.41 -15.99
N LEU A 226 -19.69 16.96 -17.17
CA LEU A 226 -20.02 17.58 -18.45
C LEU A 226 -21.55 17.57 -18.61
N SER A 227 -22.20 18.55 -18.01
CA SER A 227 -23.62 18.86 -18.21
C SER A 227 -23.78 20.38 -18.26
N ASN A 228 -23.34 20.99 -19.37
CA ASN A 228 -24.11 22.00 -20.11
C ASN A 228 -23.27 22.58 -21.27
N PRO A 229 -23.55 22.22 -22.53
CA PRO A 229 -23.16 23.00 -23.68
C PRO A 229 -24.31 23.92 -24.09
N GLU A 230 -24.91 24.70 -23.20
CA GLU A 230 -26.05 25.56 -23.58
C GLU A 230 -26.22 26.71 -22.59
N THR A 231 -25.60 27.85 -22.92
CA THR A 231 -26.05 29.24 -22.66
C THR A 231 -24.87 30.19 -22.95
N MET A 232 -24.52 30.34 -24.23
CA MET A 232 -23.77 31.51 -24.69
C MET A 232 -24.67 32.74 -24.54
N PRO A 233 -24.24 33.81 -23.83
CA PRO A 233 -24.97 35.08 -23.84
C PRO A 233 -24.70 35.80 -25.18
N PRO A 234 -25.73 36.27 -25.90
CA PRO A 234 -25.54 37.00 -27.14
C PRO A 234 -25.36 38.47 -26.83
N SER A 235 -24.14 39.00 -26.86
CA SER A 235 -23.95 40.45 -27.06
C SER A 235 -22.49 40.79 -27.36
N TRP A 236 -22.20 40.98 -28.64
CA TRP A 236 -21.21 41.94 -29.11
C TRP A 236 -21.94 42.89 -30.09
N PRO A 237 -21.92 44.22 -29.88
CA PRO A 237 -22.49 45.20 -30.81
C PRO A 237 -21.40 46.08 -31.47
N PRO A 238 -21.70 46.92 -32.48
CA PRO A 238 -22.83 46.93 -33.42
C PRO A 238 -22.50 46.25 -34.77
#